data_AF-A0A964PSW1-F1
#
_entry.id   AF-A0A964PSW1-F1
#
_cell.length_a   1.000
_cell.length_b   1.000
_cell.length_c   1.000
_cell.angle_alpha   90.00
_cell.angle_beta   90.00
_cell.angle_gamma   90.00
#
_symmetry.space_group_name_H-M   'P 1'
#
loop_
_entity.id
_entity.type
_entity.pdbx_description
1 polymer ?
#
loop_
_entity_poly.entity_id
_entity_poly.type
_entity_poly.pdbx_seq_one_letter_code
_entity_poly.pdbx_strand_id
1 'polypeptide(L)'
;MARRSGLAAGAFVLGYSIDFIWARLVRGARLEREDYPRLVLGRFRIHHNVVGYAAILAGLFAYPMVLIPLGFGMIVGHRIRDRLFWFIESVE
;
A
#
# COMPACT_ATOMS: atom_id res chain seq x y z
N MET A 1 14.92 -16.90 -16.97
CA MET A 1 14.37 -16.73 -15.62
C MET A 1 14.83 -15.44 -14.94
N ALA A 2 16.14 -15.15 -14.91
CA ALA A 2 16.70 -13.95 -14.23
C ALA A 2 15.98 -12.62 -14.54
N ARG A 3 15.65 -12.33 -15.82
CA ARG A 3 14.93 -11.10 -16.20
C ARG A 3 13.52 -11.00 -15.60
N ARG A 4 12.80 -12.11 -15.47
CA ARG A 4 11.45 -12.15 -14.89
C ARG A 4 11.51 -11.96 -13.37
N SER A 5 12.49 -12.58 -12.73
CA SER A 5 12.75 -12.40 -11.30
C SER A 5 13.18 -10.97 -10.97
N GLY A 6 14.04 -10.37 -11.80
CA GLY A 6 14.45 -8.97 -11.65
C GLY A 6 13.28 -7.99 -11.80
N LEU A 7 12.37 -8.24 -12.75
CA LEU A 7 11.15 -7.43 -12.91
C LEU A 7 10.25 -7.52 -11.67
N ALA A 8 10.01 -8.73 -11.16
CA ALA A 8 9.18 -8.92 -9.97
C ALA A 8 9.80 -8.29 -8.71
N ALA A 9 11.11 -8.47 -8.52
CA ALA A 9 11.83 -7.85 -7.41
C ALA A 9 11.82 -6.32 -7.50
N GLY A 10 12.05 -5.77 -8.70
CA GLY A 10 11.97 -4.33 -8.95
C GLY A 10 10.58 -3.77 -8.67
N ALA A 11 9.54 -4.46 -9.14
CA ALA A 11 8.16 -4.08 -8.86
C ALA A 11 7.83 -4.15 -7.35
N PHE A 12 8.30 -5.18 -6.64
CA PHE A 12 8.14 -5.27 -5.19
C PHE A 12 8.80 -4.10 -4.46
N VAL A 13 10.08 -3.81 -4.76
CA VAL A 13 10.81 -2.69 -4.16
C VAL A 13 10.11 -1.37 -4.47
N LEU A 14 9.65 -1.18 -5.71
CA LEU A 14 8.89 0.01 -6.10
C LEU A 14 7.60 0.14 -5.27
N GLY A 15 6.85 -0.95 -5.08
CA GLY A 15 5.62 -0.95 -4.28
C GLY A 15 5.90 -0.58 -2.83
N TYR A 16 6.95 -1.14 -2.25
CA TYR A 16 7.42 -0.78 -0.90
C TYR A 16 7.77 0.72 -0.79
N SER A 17 8.53 1.24 -1.76
CA SER A 17 8.89 2.66 -1.81
C SER A 17 7.68 3.57 -1.99
N ILE A 18 6.71 3.19 -2.82
CA ILE A 18 5.47 3.95 -3.01
C ILE A 18 4.70 4.07 -1.69
N ASP A 19 4.52 2.97 -0.95
CA ASP A 19 3.85 3.02 0.36
C ASP A 19 4.57 3.95 1.34
N PHE A 20 5.91 3.83 1.43
CA PHE A 20 6.72 4.66 2.32
C PHE A 20 6.63 6.14 1.96
N ILE A 21 6.78 6.49 0.68
CA ILE A 21 6.72 7.86 0.18
C ILE A 21 5.31 8.41 0.38
N TRP A 22 4.27 7.66 0.02
CA TRP A 22 2.88 8.07 0.21
C TRP A 22 2.63 8.41 1.67
N ALA A 23 2.99 7.54 2.61
CA ALA A 23 2.79 7.85 4.01
C ALA A 23 3.64 9.02 4.50
N ARG A 24 4.84 9.24 3.96
CA ARG A 24 5.64 10.41 4.31
C ARG A 24 5.05 11.71 3.78
N LEU A 25 4.51 11.70 2.56
CA LEU A 25 3.80 12.84 1.96
C LEU A 25 2.51 13.14 2.71
N VAL A 26 1.71 12.11 3.01
CA VAL A 26 0.47 12.27 3.77
C VAL A 26 0.76 12.72 5.20
N ARG A 27 1.75 12.15 5.90
CA ARG A 27 2.17 12.62 7.25
C ARG A 27 2.80 14.01 7.22
N GLY A 28 3.55 14.33 6.16
CA GLY A 28 4.14 15.66 5.95
C GLY A 28 3.06 16.72 5.73
N ALA A 29 2.08 16.42 4.89
CA ALA A 29 0.88 17.24 4.71
C ALA A 29 0.01 17.30 5.98
N ARG A 30 0.06 16.26 6.83
CA ARG A 30 -0.64 16.18 8.12
C ARG A 30 -0.09 17.14 9.17
N LEU A 31 1.19 17.52 9.09
CA LEU A 31 1.78 18.53 9.98
C LEU A 31 1.28 19.96 9.67
N GLU A 32 0.74 20.20 8.47
CA GLU A 32 0.16 21.49 8.08
C GLU A 32 -1.37 21.55 8.13
N ARG A 33 -2.06 20.40 8.29
CA ARG A 33 -3.53 20.35 8.32
C ARG A 33 -4.01 19.35 9.38
N GLU A 34 -4.43 19.88 10.52
CA GLU A 34 -5.12 19.15 11.61
C GLU A 34 -6.43 18.49 11.15
N ASP A 35 -6.95 18.83 9.97
CA ASP A 35 -8.27 18.44 9.45
C ASP A 35 -8.24 17.53 8.22
N TYR A 36 -7.36 16.53 8.13
CA TYR A 36 -7.58 15.50 7.10
C TYR A 36 -8.70 14.57 7.56
N PRO A 37 -9.86 14.50 6.86
CA PRO A 37 -10.84 13.48 7.15
C PRO A 37 -10.14 12.16 6.88
N ARG A 38 -9.81 11.45 7.96
CA ARG A 38 -9.61 10.01 7.87
C ARG A 38 -10.81 9.51 7.08
N LEU A 39 -10.60 8.70 6.04
CA LEU A 39 -11.70 8.10 5.30
C LEU A 39 -12.35 7.09 6.25
N VAL A 40 -13.17 7.61 7.16
CA VAL A 40 -13.87 6.88 8.20
C VAL A 40 -15.23 6.57 7.60
N LEU A 41 -15.39 5.34 7.12
CA LEU A 41 -16.73 4.82 6.86
C LEU A 41 -17.31 4.38 8.21
N GLY A 42 -17.98 5.30 8.90
CA GLY A 42 -18.63 5.03 10.19
C GLY A 42 -17.63 4.74 11.32
N ARG A 43 -17.42 3.46 11.65
CA ARG A 43 -16.43 3.00 12.66
C ARG A 43 -15.14 2.49 12.03
N PHE A 44 -15.00 2.51 10.72
CA PHE A 44 -13.90 1.84 10.03
C PHE A 44 -12.96 2.84 9.37
N ARG A 45 -11.66 2.72 9.65
CA ARG A 45 -10.60 3.47 8.97
C ARG A 45 -10.03 2.67 7.82
N ILE A 46 -10.00 3.27 6.63
CA ILE A 46 -9.38 2.67 5.47
C ILE A 46 -7.92 3.12 5.36
N HIS A 47 -7.01 2.17 5.28
CA HIS A 47 -5.58 2.36 5.11
C HIS A 47 -5.20 2.23 3.63
N HIS A 48 -4.15 2.94 3.20
CA HIS A 48 -3.72 2.95 1.80
C HIS A 48 -3.10 1.62 1.31
N ASN A 49 -2.87 0.66 2.20
CA ASN A 49 -2.60 -0.73 1.81
C ASN A 49 -3.76 -1.37 1.01
N VAL A 50 -4.97 -0.80 1.04
CA VAL A 50 -6.08 -1.17 0.15
C VAL A 50 -5.67 -1.12 -1.32
N VAL A 51 -4.80 -0.18 -1.70
CA VAL A 51 -4.26 -0.06 -3.06
C VAL A 51 -3.39 -1.28 -3.40
N GLY A 52 -2.65 -1.82 -2.42
CA GLY A 52 -1.87 -3.04 -2.60
C GLY A 52 -2.76 -4.26 -2.88
N TYR A 53 -3.88 -4.39 -2.17
CA TYR A 53 -4.86 -5.45 -2.46
C TYR A 53 -5.52 -5.28 -3.84
N ALA A 54 -5.88 -4.05 -4.21
CA ALA A 54 -6.42 -3.76 -5.54
C ALA A 54 -5.41 -4.09 -6.65
N ALA A 55 -4.12 -3.79 -6.44
CA ALA A 55 -3.05 -4.14 -7.38
C ALA A 55 -2.88 -5.66 -7.53
N ILE A 56 -2.97 -6.43 -6.43
CA ILE A 56 -2.94 -7.90 -6.50
C ILE A 56 -4.13 -8.42 -7.31
N LEU A 57 -5.35 -7.94 -7.02
CA LEU A 57 -6.55 -8.36 -7.74
C LEU A 57 -6.46 -8.02 -9.23
N ALA A 58 -6.09 -6.80 -9.58
CA ALA A 58 -5.85 -6.41 -10.97
C ALA A 58 -4.74 -7.26 -11.62
N GLY A 59 -3.70 -7.59 -10.85
CA GLY A 59 -2.59 -8.44 -11.25
C GLY A 59 -2.98 -9.85 -11.67
N LEU A 60 -4.04 -10.40 -11.09
CA LEU A 60 -4.57 -11.71 -11.49
C LEU A 60 -5.13 -11.71 -12.92
N PHE A 61 -5.61 -10.55 -13.39
CA PHE A 61 -6.21 -10.40 -14.72
C PHE A 61 -5.29 -9.67 -15.72
N ALA A 62 -4.33 -8.87 -15.24
CA ALA A 62 -3.45 -8.06 -16.07
C ALA A 62 -2.03 -7.96 -15.47
N TYR A 63 -1.00 -8.16 -16.30
CA TYR A 63 0.41 -7.96 -15.91
C TYR A 63 0.82 -8.57 -14.54
N PRO A 64 0.61 -9.88 -14.32
CA PRO A 64 0.81 -10.53 -13.01
C PRO A 64 2.24 -10.38 -12.47
N MET A 65 3.24 -10.38 -13.36
CA MET A 65 4.65 -10.25 -12.98
C MET A 65 5.04 -8.85 -12.45
N VAL A 66 4.16 -7.86 -12.58
CA VAL A 66 4.41 -6.48 -12.12
C VAL A 66 3.44 -6.12 -11.01
N LEU A 67 2.13 -6.25 -11.24
CA LEU A 67 1.12 -5.75 -10.30
C LEU A 67 1.03 -6.56 -9.01
N ILE A 68 1.22 -7.89 -9.07
CA ILE A 68 1.18 -8.74 -7.88
C ILE A 68 2.38 -8.42 -6.95
N PRO A 69 3.64 -8.43 -7.42
CA PRO A 69 4.77 -8.04 -6.58
C PRO A 69 4.69 -6.60 -6.07
N LEU A 70 4.23 -5.66 -6.91
CA LEU A 70 3.99 -4.26 -6.52
C LEU A 70 3.01 -4.17 -5.34
N GLY A 71 1.86 -4.86 -5.45
CA GLY A 71 0.85 -4.86 -4.40
C GLY A 71 1.35 -5.48 -3.10
N PHE A 72 2.12 -6.58 -3.18
CA PHE A 72 2.80 -7.16 -2.01
C PHE A 72 3.80 -6.19 -1.38
N GLY A 73 4.59 -5.49 -2.19
CA GLY A 73 5.53 -4.47 -1.71
C GLY A 73 4.84 -3.40 -0.87
N MET A 74 3.69 -2.90 -1.34
CA MET A 74 2.89 -1.93 -0.61
C MET A 74 2.33 -2.48 0.71
N ILE A 75 1.76 -3.69 0.71
CA ILE A 75 1.19 -4.33 1.92
C ILE A 75 2.29 -4.58 2.97
N VAL A 76 3.44 -5.08 2.53
CA VAL A 76 4.59 -5.33 3.43
C VAL A 76 5.14 -4.02 3.98
N GLY A 77 5.32 -3.00 3.14
CA GLY A 77 5.74 -1.66 3.58
C GLY A 77 4.82 -1.08 4.64
N HIS A 78 3.50 -1.17 4.37
CA HIS A 78 2.49 -0.72 5.30
C HIS A 78 2.58 -1.43 6.65
N ARG A 79 2.66 -2.78 6.62
CA ARG A 79 2.76 -3.60 7.83
C ARG A 79 4.01 -3.31 8.63
N ILE A 80 5.18 -3.19 8.00
CA ILE A 80 6.42 -2.92 8.72
C ILE A 80 6.33 -1.57 9.45
N ARG A 81 5.70 -0.58 8.82
CA ARG A 81 5.58 0.77 9.36
C ARG A 81 4.51 0.91 10.44
N ASP A 82 3.31 0.38 10.20
CA ASP A 82 2.13 0.61 11.04
C ASP A 82 1.71 -0.63 11.84
N ARG A 83 2.40 -1.77 11.67
CA ARG A 83 2.09 -3.09 12.28
C ARG A 83 0.70 -3.66 11.96
N LEU A 84 0.00 -3.03 11.02
CA LEU A 84 -1.33 -3.45 10.55
C LEU A 84 -1.21 -4.22 9.25
N PHE A 85 -1.93 -5.34 9.17
CA PHE A 85 -2.07 -6.10 7.93
C PHE A 85 -3.34 -5.72 7.18
N TRP A 86 -4.42 -5.53 7.93
CA TRP A 86 -5.73 -5.22 7.38
C TRP A 86 -5.78 -3.79 6.88
N PHE A 87 -6.49 -3.59 5.79
CA PHE A 87 -6.74 -2.26 5.24
C PHE A 87 -7.91 -1.56 5.91
N ILE A 88 -8.59 -2.24 6.83
CA ILE A 88 -9.67 -1.71 7.65
C ILE A 88 -9.30 -1.91 9.12
N GLU A 89 -9.38 -0.84 9.90
CA GLU A 89 -9.27 -0.85 11.36
C GLU A 89 -10.59 -0.35 11.95
N SER A 90 -11.12 -1.03 12.99
CA SER A 90 -12.25 -0.51 13.77
C SER A 90 -11.74 0.56 14.74
N VAL A 91 -12.37 1.71 14.73
CA VAL A 91 -12.21 2.79 15.71
C VAL A 91 -13.32 2.60 16.72
N GLU A 92 -13.05 1.85 17.78
CA GLU A 92 -13.89 1.87 18.98
C GLU A 92 -13.66 3.17 19.79
#